data_AF-A0A646KHI8-F1
#
_entry.id   AF-A0A646KHI8-F1
#
_cell.length_a   1.000
_cell.length_b   1.000
_cell.length_c   1.000
_cell.angle_alpha   90.00
_cell.angle_beta   90.00
_cell.angle_gamma   90.00
#
_symmetry.space_group_name_H-M   'P 1'
#
loop_
_entity.id
_entity.type
_entity.pdbx_description
1 polymer ?
#
loop_
_entity_poly.entity_id
_entity_poly.type
_entity_poly.pdbx_seq_one_letter_code
_entity_poly.pdbx_strand_id
1 'polypeptide(L)' 'MTRSCPACGTANGEDDDFCGNCGSYLGWSSQPPRTPPAAAETAGPAAPEAPAAPAAPAEPVAPAAVPEAG' A
#
# COMPACT_ATOMS: atom_id res chain seq x y z
N MET A 1 -6.88 -27.09 -5.29
CA MET A 1 -8.09 -27.35 -4.46
C MET A 1 -8.79 -26.01 -4.25
N THR A 2 -9.78 -25.90 -3.37
CA THR A 2 -10.46 -24.63 -3.07
C THR A 2 -10.54 -24.45 -1.57
N ARG A 3 -10.40 -23.21 -1.10
CA ARG A 3 -10.52 -22.87 0.32
C ARG A 3 -11.73 -21.99 0.58
N SER A 4 -12.36 -22.15 1.72
CA SER A 4 -13.48 -21.31 2.14
C SER A 4 -12.98 -20.05 2.86
N CYS A 5 -13.56 -18.90 2.53
CA CYS A 5 -13.28 -17.65 3.23
C CYS A 5 -13.83 -17.74 4.67
N PRO A 6 -13.03 -17.50 5.71
CA PRO A 6 -13.49 -17.56 7.09
C PRO A 6 -14.46 -16.42 7.47
N ALA A 7 -14.51 -15.34 6.68
CA ALA A 7 -15.38 -14.19 6.95
C ALA A 7 -16.79 -14.36 6.37
N CYS A 8 -16.96 -15.03 5.23
CA CYS A 8 -18.24 -15.08 4.51
C CYS A 8 -18.61 -16.46 3.94
N GLY A 9 -17.73 -17.46 4.05
CA GLY A 9 -17.96 -18.83 3.57
C GLY A 9 -17.77 -19.04 2.07
N THR A 10 -17.52 -17.99 1.28
CA THR A 10 -17.31 -18.11 -0.17
C THR A 10 -16.11 -19.01 -0.48
N ALA A 11 -16.24 -19.90 -1.45
CA ALA A 11 -15.13 -20.69 -1.96
C ALA A 11 -14.24 -19.82 -2.86
N ASN A 12 -12.93 -19.85 -2.62
CA ASN A 12 -11.92 -19.17 -3.41
C ASN A 12 -10.85 -20.19 -3.83
N GLY A 13 -10.05 -19.86 -4.84
CA GLY A 13 -8.85 -20.61 -5.20
C GLY A 13 -7.83 -20.59 -4.06
N GLU A 14 -6.90 -21.54 -4.09
CA GLU A 14 -5.87 -21.63 -3.04
C GLU A 14 -4.84 -20.50 -3.15
N ASP A 15 -4.59 -20.04 -4.38
CA ASP A 15 -3.64 -18.97 -4.69
C ASP A 15 -4.27 -17.57 -4.60
N ASP A 16 -5.58 -17.45 -4.36
CA ASP A 16 -6.24 -16.14 -4.20
C ASP A 16 -5.80 -15.47 -2.89
N ASP A 17 -5.16 -14.31 -2.98
CA ASP A 17 -4.79 -13.51 -1.81
C ASP A 17 -5.99 -12.86 -1.11
N PHE A 18 -7.08 -12.59 -1.84
CA PHE A 18 -8.27 -11.88 -1.36
C PHE A 18 -9.55 -12.60 -1.76
N CYS A 19 -10.59 -12.49 -0.92
CA CYS A 19 -11.90 -13.03 -1.26
C CYS A 19 -12.60 -12.17 -2.31
N GLY A 20 -12.95 -12.76 -3.46
CA GLY A 20 -13.66 -12.05 -4.53
C GLY A 20 -15.08 -11.59 -4.18
N ASN A 21 -15.68 -12.10 -3.10
CA ASN A 21 -17.04 -11.73 -2.68
C ASN A 21 -17.06 -10.59 -1.63
N CYS A 22 -16.17 -10.63 -0.64
CA CYS A 22 -16.17 -9.66 0.47
C CYS A 22 -14.88 -8.86 0.61
N GLY A 23 -13.86 -9.13 -0.19
CA GLY A 23 -12.58 -8.42 -0.18
C GLY A 23 -11.65 -8.76 0.99
N SER A 24 -12.02 -9.70 1.86
CA SER A 24 -11.20 -10.06 3.03
C SER A 24 -9.89 -10.72 2.60
N TYR A 25 -8.76 -10.31 3.20
CA TYR A 25 -7.45 -10.90 2.93
C TYR A 25 -7.42 -12.34 3.44
N LEU A 26 -7.03 -13.26 2.56
CA LEU A 26 -7.05 -14.69 2.81
C LEU A 26 -5.67 -15.24 3.20
N GLY A 27 -4.60 -14.44 3.08
CA GLY A 27 -3.18 -14.86 3.07
C GLY A 27 -2.58 -15.52 4.31
N TRP A 28 -3.36 -16.18 5.17
CA TRP A 28 -2.93 -17.13 6.21
C TRP A 28 -4.15 -17.70 6.98
N SER A 29 -5.16 -18.29 6.35
CA SER A 29 -6.44 -18.68 7.02
C SER A 29 -6.35 -19.65 8.22
N SER A 30 -5.14 -19.98 8.72
CA SER A 30 -4.90 -20.81 9.91
C SER A 30 -4.69 -20.08 11.22
N GLN A 31 -4.33 -18.79 11.24
CA GLN A 31 -4.15 -18.13 12.54
C GLN A 31 -5.46 -17.47 12.99
N PRO A 32 -5.80 -17.56 14.29
CA PRO A 32 -6.99 -16.95 14.84
C PRO A 32 -7.02 -15.44 14.56
N PRO A 33 -8.21 -14.82 14.58
CA PRO A 33 -8.32 -13.37 14.50
C PRO A 33 -7.35 -12.78 15.52
N ARG A 34 -6.33 -12.05 15.04
CA ARG A 34 -5.52 -11.23 15.92
C ARG A 34 -6.48 -10.16 16.43
N THR A 35 -7.03 -10.37 17.62
CA THR A 35 -7.62 -9.30 18.39
C THR A 35 -6.52 -8.25 18.49
N PRO A 36 -6.63 -7.08 17.82
CA PRO A 36 -5.69 -6.03 18.11
C PRO A 36 -5.81 -5.75 19.62
N PRO A 37 -4.70 -5.66 20.39
CA PRO A 37 -4.84 -5.15 21.74
C PRO A 37 -5.55 -3.81 21.63
N ALA A 38 -6.65 -3.67 22.36
CA ALA A 38 -7.38 -2.41 22.52
C ALA A 38 -6.47 -1.44 23.27
N ALA A 39 -5.47 -0.91 22.58
CA ALA A 39 -4.51 0.08 23.00
C ALA A 39 -3.70 0.54 21.78
N ALA A 40 -4.38 1.05 20.75
CA ALA A 40 -3.85 2.23 20.06
C ALA A 40 -4.42 3.44 20.80
N GLU A 41 -3.96 3.61 22.04
CA GLU A 41 -3.99 4.91 22.69
C GLU A 41 -3.22 5.89 21.79
N THR A 42 -3.86 7.02 21.52
CA THR A 42 -3.23 8.28 21.13
C THR A 42 -2.45 8.24 19.80
N ALA A 43 -3.18 8.17 18.69
CA ALA A 43 -2.81 9.00 17.56
C ALA A 43 -2.98 10.46 18.02
N GLY A 44 -1.92 11.02 18.61
CA GLY A 44 -1.89 12.42 19.03
C GLY A 44 -2.26 13.33 17.85
N PRO A 45 -2.82 14.52 18.12
CA PRO A 45 -3.22 15.42 17.05
C PRO A 45 -1.99 15.77 16.21
N ALA A 46 -1.97 15.27 14.97
CA ALA A 46 -1.15 15.82 13.91
C ALA A 46 -1.63 17.26 13.70
N ALA A 47 -1.02 18.19 14.45
CA ALA A 47 -1.20 19.60 14.24
C ALA A 47 -0.71 19.93 12.82
N PRO A 48 -1.47 20.72 12.06
CA PRO A 48 -1.21 20.97 10.65
C PRO A 48 -0.03 21.93 10.48
N GLU A 49 1.12 21.44 10.03
CA GLU A 49 2.09 22.31 9.38
C GLU A 49 1.63 22.57 7.95
N ALA A 50 0.86 23.65 7.79
CA ALA A 50 0.69 24.37 6.55
C ALA A 50 1.11 25.83 6.79
N PRO A 51 1.50 26.63 5.78
CA PRO A 51 1.52 26.37 4.34
C PRO A 51 2.83 26.78 3.63
N ALA A 52 2.87 26.49 2.33
CA ALA A 52 3.91 26.78 1.35
C ALA A 52 4.39 28.24 1.30
N ALA A 53 5.67 28.43 0.93
CA ALA A 53 6.09 29.54 0.08
C ALA A 53 7.32 29.17 -0.79
N PRO A 54 7.46 29.75 -1.99
CA PRO A 54 8.08 29.13 -3.17
C PRO A 54 9.44 29.72 -3.56
N ALA A 55 10.23 28.98 -4.33
CA ALA A 55 11.14 29.55 -5.34
C ALA A 55 11.72 28.46 -6.28
N ALA A 56 11.12 28.32 -7.46
CA ALA A 56 11.91 28.15 -8.69
C ALA A 56 12.30 29.56 -9.19
N PRO A 57 13.17 29.80 -10.20
CA PRO A 57 13.87 28.86 -11.09
C PRO A 57 15.37 29.19 -11.38
N ALA A 58 16.12 28.25 -11.97
CA ALA A 58 17.25 28.51 -12.89
C ALA A 58 17.48 27.21 -13.69
N GLU A 59 16.81 27.04 -14.82
CA GLU A 59 17.30 27.31 -16.19
C GLU A 59 18.31 26.25 -16.72
N PRO A 60 18.27 25.95 -18.04
CA PRO A 60 18.49 24.61 -18.58
C PRO A 60 19.95 24.33 -18.93
N VAL A 61 20.47 23.17 -18.55
CA VAL A 61 21.70 22.63 -19.15
C VAL A 61 21.35 21.72 -20.31
N ALA A 62 21.37 22.27 -21.52
CA ALA A 62 21.43 21.51 -22.77
C ALA A 62 22.58 22.09 -23.62
N PRO A 63 23.09 21.34 -24.62
CA PRO A 63 23.74 20.04 -24.51
C PRO A 63 25.13 20.06 -25.18
N ALA A 64 26.14 19.37 -24.62
CA ALA A 64 27.42 19.15 -25.30
C ALA A 64 27.37 17.83 -26.08
N ALA A 65 27.17 17.95 -27.40
CA ALA A 65 27.43 16.89 -28.34
C ALA A 65 28.91 16.49 -28.31
N VAL A 66 29.20 15.19 -28.22
CA VAL A 66 30.50 14.63 -28.63
C VAL A 66 30.22 13.65 -29.79
N PRO A 67 30.80 13.87 -30.99
CA PRO A 67 30.74 12.92 -32.07
C PRO A 67 31.92 11.93 -31.94
N GLU A 68 31.62 10.65 -31.82
CA GLU A 68 32.60 9.56 -31.95
C GLU A 68 31.88 8.37 -32.61
N ALA A 69 32.44 7.60 -33.53
CA ALA A 69 33.55 7.70 -34.47
C ALA A 69 33.30 6.51 -35.43
N GLY A 70 33.72 6.62 -36.69
CA GLY A 70 33.56 5.57 -37.70
C GLY A 70 34.40 4.32 -37.43
#